data_AF-A0A935U903-F1
#
_entry.id   AF-A0A935U903-F1
#
_cell.length_a   1.000
_cell.length_b   1.000
_cell.length_c   1.000
_cell.angle_alpha   90.00
_cell.angle_beta   90.00
_cell.angle_gamma   90.00
#
_symmetry.space_group_name_H-M   'P 1'
#
loop_
_entity.id
_entity.type
_entity.pdbx_description
1 polymer ?
#
loop_
_entity_poly.entity_id
_entity_poly.type
_entity_poly.pdbx_seq_one_letter_code
_entity_poly.pdbx_strand_id
1 'polypeptide(L)'
;MKDSTPIELSIEAMDAAGNRVSLPLSRYGVARRPLEVTVYRRAGSDKSSFGSLAELVPQTYVIRLTDFRDKDPRFDPSQLTSLRWVFDKTTAGTVILTDIGLSNISPTFFVGRAP
;
A
#
# COMPACT_ATOMS: atom_id res chain seq x y z
N MET A 1 3.66 -0.42 -25.47
CA MET A 1 3.20 0.70 -24.61
C MET A 1 3.47 0.33 -23.17
N LYS A 2 4.06 1.23 -22.37
CA LYS A 2 4.28 0.99 -20.94
C LYS A 2 2.94 1.20 -20.25
N ASP A 3 2.40 0.16 -19.60
CA ASP A 3 1.15 0.30 -18.85
C ASP A 3 1.36 1.34 -17.73
N SER A 4 0.58 2.42 -17.78
CA SER A 4 0.70 3.57 -16.86
C SER A 4 -0.34 3.54 -15.74
N THR A 5 -1.22 2.54 -15.75
CA THR A 5 -2.27 2.38 -14.74
C THR A 5 -1.63 2.10 -13.37
N PRO A 6 -1.91 2.91 -12.34
CA PRO A 6 -1.47 2.59 -10.99
C PRO A 6 -2.01 1.23 -10.54
N ILE A 7 -1.18 0.44 -9.86
CA ILE A 7 -1.65 -0.81 -9.26
C ILE A 7 -2.65 -0.46 -8.17
N GLU A 8 -3.85 -1.01 -8.28
CA GLU A 8 -4.88 -0.88 -7.25
C GLU A 8 -4.84 -2.10 -6.33
N LEU A 9 -4.62 -1.85 -5.05
CA LEU A 9 -4.52 -2.86 -3.99
C LEU A 9 -5.55 -2.56 -2.91
N SER A 10 -6.08 -3.59 -2.26
CA SER A 10 -6.97 -3.41 -1.12
C SER A 10 -6.50 -4.22 0.09
N ILE A 11 -6.87 -3.76 1.28
CA ILE A 11 -6.75 -4.53 2.52
C ILE A 11 -8.15 -4.94 2.95
N GLU A 12 -8.36 -6.24 3.17
CA GLU A 12 -9.56 -6.78 3.79
C GLU A 12 -9.29 -7.07 5.26
N ALA A 13 -10.20 -6.62 6.13
CA ALA A 13 -10.25 -6.95 7.55
C ALA A 13 -11.44 -7.84 7.85
N MET A 14 -11.28 -8.77 8.80
CA MET A 14 -12.35 -9.61 9.32
C MET A 14 -12.41 -9.53 10.85
N ASP A 15 -13.60 -9.39 11.41
CA ASP A 15 -13.81 -9.45 12.86
C ASP A 15 -14.20 -10.88 13.33
N ALA A 16 -14.37 -11.07 14.64
CA ALA A 16 -14.74 -12.35 15.23
C ALA A 16 -16.19 -12.79 14.92
N ALA A 17 -17.05 -11.84 14.52
CA ALA A 17 -18.41 -12.13 14.07
C ALA A 17 -18.45 -12.55 12.58
N GLY A 18 -17.32 -12.51 11.89
CA GLY A 18 -17.20 -12.89 10.48
C GLY A 18 -17.54 -11.75 9.51
N ASN A 19 -17.73 -10.52 9.99
CA ASN A 19 -17.91 -9.36 9.12
C ASN A 19 -16.61 -9.07 8.39
N ARG A 20 -16.66 -8.93 7.07
CA ARG A 20 -15.51 -8.63 6.22
C ARG A 20 -15.66 -7.28 5.56
N VAL A 21 -14.62 -6.46 5.64
CA VAL A 21 -14.61 -5.12 5.05
C VAL A 21 -13.30 -4.91 4.32
N SER A 22 -13.39 -4.49 3.06
CA SER A 22 -12.24 -4.20 2.21
C SER A 22 -12.07 -2.69 2.00
N LEU A 23 -10.87 -2.16 2.16
CA LEU A 23 -10.51 -0.77 1.89
C LEU A 23 -9.43 -0.68 0.80
N PRO A 24 -9.63 0.13 -0.25
CA PRO A 24 -8.60 0.35 -1.25
C PRO A 24 -7.46 1.21 -0.68
N LEU A 25 -6.20 0.87 -0.98
CA LEU A 25 -5.04 1.66 -0.57
C LEU A 25 -5.02 3.05 -1.21
N SER A 26 -5.58 3.19 -2.41
CA SER A 26 -5.66 4.46 -3.13
C SER A 26 -6.43 5.54 -2.37
N ARG A 27 -7.28 5.16 -1.41
CA ARG A 27 -7.92 6.08 -0.45
C ARG A 27 -6.90 6.85 0.40
N TYR A 28 -5.80 6.20 0.76
CA TYR A 28 -4.74 6.70 1.65
C TYR A 28 -3.55 7.28 0.87
N GLY A 29 -3.48 6.98 -0.43
CA GLY A 29 -2.45 7.45 -1.35
C GLY A 29 -2.16 6.43 -2.44
N VAL A 30 -1.89 6.90 -3.65
CA VAL A 30 -1.57 6.03 -4.79
C VAL A 30 -0.26 5.29 -4.54
N ALA A 31 -0.26 3.97 -4.73
CA ALA A 31 0.94 3.15 -4.58
C ALA A 31 2.03 3.59 -5.58
N ARG A 32 3.21 3.94 -5.05
CA ARG A 32 4.35 4.38 -5.87
C ARG A 32 4.95 3.22 -6.64
N ARG A 33 5.39 3.52 -7.87
CA ARG A 33 6.27 2.65 -8.64
C ARG A 33 7.72 2.85 -8.18
N PRO A 34 8.59 1.84 -8.29
CA PRO A 34 10.03 2.02 -8.08
C PRO A 34 10.53 3.22 -8.89
N LEU A 35 11.39 4.04 -8.28
CA LEU A 35 11.94 5.21 -8.96
C LEU A 35 12.95 4.74 -10.00
N GLU A 36 12.71 5.06 -11.26
CA GLU A 36 13.69 4.85 -12.33
C GLU A 36 14.76 5.93 -12.19
N VAL A 37 15.94 5.55 -11.69
CA VAL A 37 17.09 6.44 -11.59
C VAL A 37 17.87 6.34 -12.90
N THR A 38 18.24 7.47 -13.49
CA THR A 38 19.22 7.49 -14.59
C THR A 38 20.47 8.17 -14.05
N VAL A 39 21.57 7.43 -13.92
CA VAL A 39 22.86 8.02 -13.57
C VAL A 39 23.40 8.72 -14.81
N TYR A 40 23.29 10.05 -14.88
CA TYR A 40 23.91 10.83 -15.94
C TYR A 40 25.43 10.93 -15.68
N ARG A 41 26.20 9.89 -16.02
CA ARG A 41 27.67 10.01 -16.06
C ARG A 41 28.20 9.57 -17.42
N ARG A 42 28.17 10.54 -18.34
CA ARG A 42 28.79 10.50 -19.68
C ARG A 42 28.02 9.64 -20.69
N ALA A 43 27.60 10.26 -21.78
CA ALA A 43 26.91 9.58 -22.88
C ALA A 43 27.72 8.36 -23.36
N GLY A 44 27.17 7.16 -23.18
CA GLY A 44 27.63 5.94 -23.84
C GLY A 44 28.31 4.86 -22.98
N SER A 45 28.48 5.04 -21.67
CA SER A 45 29.21 4.05 -20.83
C SER A 45 28.36 3.25 -19.85
N ASP A 46 27.09 3.62 -19.62
CA ASP A 46 26.30 3.05 -18.51
C ASP A 46 25.66 1.69 -18.78
N LYS A 47 25.61 1.25 -20.05
CA LYS A 47 24.90 0.01 -20.44
C LYS A 47 25.64 -1.28 -20.07
N SER A 48 26.92 -1.24 -19.72
CA SER A 48 27.73 -2.44 -19.43
C SER A 48 28.01 -2.67 -17.94
N SER A 49 27.69 -1.72 -17.05
CA SER A 49 28.15 -1.76 -15.66
C SER A 49 27.05 -1.67 -14.59
N PHE A 50 25.81 -1.31 -14.94
CA PHE A 50 24.72 -1.17 -13.96
C PHE A 50 23.48 -1.94 -14.40
N GLY A 51 23.29 -3.13 -13.83
CA GLY A 51 22.23 -4.09 -14.22
C GLY A 51 20.80 -3.72 -13.79
N SER A 52 20.61 -2.69 -12.98
CA SER A 52 19.29 -2.13 -12.65
C SER A 52 19.50 -0.82 -11.89
N LEU A 53 18.99 0.29 -12.42
CA LEU A 53 19.01 1.59 -11.73
C LEU A 53 17.61 1.91 -11.17
N ALA A 54 16.96 0.94 -10.51
CA ALA A 54 15.72 1.19 -9.79
C ALA A 54 15.98 1.20 -8.29
N GLU A 55 15.72 2.33 -7.63
CA GLU A 55 15.78 2.41 -6.17
C GLU A 55 14.40 2.09 -5.59
N LEU A 56 14.36 1.11 -4.69
CA LEU A 56 13.16 0.76 -3.96
C LEU A 56 13.00 1.72 -2.79
N VAL A 57 12.06 2.67 -2.92
CA VAL A 57 11.67 3.56 -1.82
C VAL A 57 10.24 3.18 -1.38
N PRO A 58 10.08 2.42 -0.28
CA PRO A 58 8.75 2.04 0.21
C PRO A 58 7.91 3.25 0.62
N GLN A 59 6.60 3.15 0.41
CA GLN A 59 5.64 4.09 0.97
C GLN A 59 4.95 3.45 2.18
N THR A 60 5.03 4.12 3.33
CA THR A 60 4.31 3.69 4.54
C THR A 60 2.86 4.14 4.49
N TYR A 61 1.96 3.20 4.71
CA TYR A 61 0.53 3.45 4.90
C TYR A 61 0.18 3.24 6.36
N VAL A 62 -0.52 4.21 6.95
CA VAL A 62 -1.09 4.09 8.30
C VAL A 62 -2.60 4.22 8.17
N ILE A 63 -3.29 3.13 8.43
CA ILE A 63 -4.74 2.99 8.23
C ILE A 63 -5.39 2.81 9.60
N ARG A 64 -6.44 3.57 9.91
CA ARG A 64 -7.14 3.39 11.18
C ARG A 64 -8.07 2.19 11.05
N LEU A 65 -8.06 1.30 12.05
CA LEU A 65 -9.03 0.18 12.06
C LEU A 65 -10.49 0.69 12.10
N THR A 66 -10.72 1.90 12.60
CA THR A 66 -12.04 2.54 12.56
C THR A 66 -12.52 2.88 11.15
N ASP A 67 -11.63 3.06 10.17
CA ASP A 67 -12.04 3.36 8.79
C ASP A 67 -12.80 2.18 8.15
N PHE A 68 -12.55 0.95 8.62
CA PHE A 68 -13.30 -0.23 8.21
C PHE A 68 -14.72 -0.19 8.78
N ARG A 69 -14.88 0.20 10.05
CA ARG A 69 -16.19 0.41 10.67
C ARG A 69 -16.96 1.57 10.01
N ASP A 70 -16.26 2.63 9.61
CA ASP A 70 -16.88 3.75 8.89
C ASP A 70 -17.44 3.29 7.52
N LYS A 71 -16.84 2.27 6.91
CA LYS A 71 -17.34 1.65 5.68
C LYS A 71 -18.46 0.63 5.93
N ASP A 72 -18.38 -0.17 6.98
CA ASP A 72 -19.44 -1.09 7.41
C ASP A 72 -19.61 -1.04 8.93
N PRO A 73 -20.67 -0.41 9.45
CA PRO A 73 -20.89 -0.25 10.89
C PRO A 73 -21.00 -1.55 11.68
N ARG A 74 -21.19 -2.71 11.02
CA ARG A 74 -21.23 -4.02 11.68
C ARG A 74 -19.84 -4.52 12.09
N PHE A 75 -18.80 -4.03 11.44
CA PHE A 75 -17.43 -4.41 11.74
C PHE A 75 -16.99 -3.85 13.09
N ASP A 76 -16.52 -4.73 13.99
CA ASP A 76 -15.94 -4.34 15.26
C ASP A 76 -14.39 -4.36 15.20
N PRO A 77 -13.73 -3.18 15.19
CA PRO A 77 -12.27 -3.08 15.18
C PRO A 77 -11.59 -3.74 16.38
N SER A 78 -12.28 -3.84 17.53
CA SER A 78 -11.73 -4.45 18.75
C SER A 78 -11.67 -5.97 18.68
N GLN A 79 -12.40 -6.57 17.74
CA GLN A 79 -12.50 -8.01 17.52
C GLN A 79 -11.81 -8.44 16.22
N LEU A 80 -10.82 -7.68 15.74
CA LEU A 80 -10.07 -8.01 14.52
C LEU A 80 -9.41 -9.39 14.65
N THR A 81 -9.74 -10.29 13.72
CA THR A 81 -9.19 -11.65 13.67
C THR A 81 -8.23 -11.87 12.51
N SER A 82 -8.40 -11.16 11.40
CA SER A 82 -7.49 -11.28 10.26
C SER A 82 -7.42 -10.01 9.41
N LEU A 83 -6.25 -9.83 8.79
CA LEU A 83 -5.99 -8.85 7.75
C LEU A 83 -5.47 -9.59 6.51
N ARG A 84 -5.93 -9.17 5.33
CA ARG A 84 -5.58 -9.77 4.04
C ARG A 84 -5.23 -8.69 3.03
N TRP A 85 -4.12 -8.86 2.34
CA TRP A 85 -3.82 -8.10 1.14
C TRP A 85 -4.55 -8.73 -0.05
N VAL A 86 -5.30 -7.94 -0.79
CA VAL A 86 -6.11 -8.40 -1.93
C VAL A 86 -5.53 -7.84 -3.22
N PHE A 87 -5.12 -8.76 -4.11
CA PHE A 87 -4.48 -8.50 -5.40
C PHE A 87 -5.38 -8.97 -6.55
N ASP A 88 -6.53 -8.32 -6.74
CA ASP A 88 -7.60 -8.77 -7.64
C ASP A 88 -7.85 -7.84 -8.85
N LYS A 89 -7.33 -6.60 -8.81
CA LYS A 89 -7.63 -5.56 -9.82
C LYS A 89 -6.54 -5.36 -10.87
N THR A 90 -5.39 -6.01 -10.75
CA THR A 90 -4.27 -5.89 -11.71
C THR A 90 -3.88 -7.26 -12.24
N THR A 91 -3.83 -7.44 -13.56
CA THR A 91 -3.56 -8.75 -14.20
C THR A 91 -2.20 -9.33 -13.85
N ALA A 92 -1.17 -8.48 -13.75
CA ALA A 92 0.18 -8.90 -13.38
C ALA A 92 0.94 -7.72 -12.73
N GLY A 93 1.78 -8.02 -11.75
CA GLY A 93 2.63 -7.04 -11.09
C GLY A 93 3.47 -7.68 -9.99
N THR A 94 4.53 -6.99 -9.58
CA THR A 94 5.34 -7.35 -8.42
C THR A 94 5.07 -6.34 -7.32
N VAL A 95 4.68 -6.82 -6.14
CA VAL A 95 4.48 -6.00 -4.95
C VAL A 95 5.52 -6.39 -3.92
N ILE A 96 6.20 -5.38 -3.37
CA ILE A 96 7.11 -5.56 -2.24
C ILE A 96 6.43 -4.97 -1.02
N LEU A 97 6.23 -5.80 0.00
CA LEU A 97 5.63 -5.42 1.27
C LEU A 97 6.67 -5.61 2.38
N THR A 98 6.79 -4.61 3.24
CA THR A 98 7.69 -4.61 4.40
C THR A 98 7.02 -3.91 5.58
N ASP A 99 7.51 -4.18 6.79
CA ASP A 99 7.14 -3.47 8.02
C ASP A 99 5.64 -3.46 8.31
N ILE A 100 5.01 -4.64 8.17
CA ILE A 100 3.60 -4.85 8.48
C ILE A 100 3.45 -5.01 10.00
N GLY A 101 2.58 -4.20 10.61
CA GLY A 101 2.31 -4.32 12.03
C GLY A 101 1.04 -3.58 12.45
N LEU A 102 0.56 -3.93 13.64
CA LEU A 102 -0.46 -3.18 14.37
C LEU A 102 0.24 -2.35 15.43
N SER A 103 -0.22 -1.11 15.61
CA SER A 103 0.34 -0.20 16.60
C SER A 103 -0.74 0.67 17.22
N ASN A 104 -0.54 1.03 18.49
CA ASN A 104 -1.37 2.02 19.14
C ASN A 104 -0.77 3.40 18.85
N ILE A 105 -1.36 4.12 17.90
CA ILE A 105 -0.89 5.44 17.46
C ILE A 105 -1.79 6.50 18.09
N SER A 106 -1.18 7.58 18.58
CA SER A 106 -1.93 8.73 19.10
C SER A 106 -2.91 9.27 18.04
N PRO A 107 -4.18 9.55 18.38
CA PRO A 107 -5.14 10.11 17.43
C PRO A 107 -4.66 11.40 16.75
N THR A 108 -3.79 12.15 17.43
CA THR A 108 -3.17 13.38 16.89
C THR A 108 -2.34 13.14 15.63
N PHE A 109 -1.82 11.94 15.40
CA PHE A 109 -1.09 11.57 14.18
C PHE A 109 -1.92 11.77 12.90
N PHE A 110 -3.24 11.56 13.00
CA PHE A 110 -4.15 11.61 11.86
C PHE A 110 -4.71 13.01 11.59
N VAL A 111 -4.44 13.98 12.48
CA VAL A 111 -4.89 15.36 12.29
C VAL A 111 -4.20 15.95 11.04
N GLY A 112 -4.99 16.38 10.07
CA GLY A 112 -4.50 16.98 8.82
C GLY A 112 -3.94 15.99 7.79
N ARG A 113 -4.14 14.67 7.97
CA ARG A 113 -3.77 13.65 6.98
C ARG A 113 -5.00 13.11 6.26
N ALA A 114 -4.79 12.55 5.07
CA ALA A 114 -5.83 11.80 4.36
C ALA A 114 -6.38 10.67 5.27
N PRO A 115 -7.69 10.36 5.17
CA PRO A 115 -8.35 9.40 6.05
C PRO A 115 -7.77 8.01 5.90
#